data_AF-A0A7C6RKL7-F1
#
_entry.id   AF-A0A7C6RKL7-F1
#
_cell.length_a   1.000
_cell.length_b   1.000
_cell.length_c   1.000
_cell.angle_alpha   90.00
_cell.angle_beta   90.00
_cell.angle_gamma   90.00
#
_symmetry.space_group_name_H-M   'P 1'
#
loop_
_entity.id
_entity.type
_entity.pdbx_description
1 polymer ?
#
loop_
_entity_poly.entity_id
_entity_poly.type
_entity_poly.pdbx_seq_one_letter_code
_entity_poly.pdbx_strand_id
1 'polypeptide(L)'
;MNDHDQLLAVIEALRAELRALHARVGELETRLAALPAPSATGPAGAGANVQAPQQDITEEELLALSAAVAAYFGVRARIRHVRVVHSATWAQVGRVHIQASHRVH
;
A
#
# COMPACT_ATOMS: atom_id res chain seq x y z
N MET A 1 4.10 29.44 -30.21
CA MET A 1 4.27 28.02 -29.87
C MET A 1 3.04 27.32 -30.40
N ASN A 2 3.16 26.42 -31.38
CA ASN A 2 1.99 25.76 -31.97
C ASN A 2 1.45 24.70 -31.00
N ASP A 3 0.15 24.42 -31.04
CA ASP A 3 -0.50 23.38 -30.21
C ASP A 3 0.18 22.00 -30.36
N HIS A 4 0.73 21.73 -31.55
CA HIS A 4 1.50 20.52 -31.81
C HIS A 4 2.80 20.44 -31.00
N ASP A 5 3.54 21.56 -30.89
CA ASP A 5 4.79 21.62 -30.12
C ASP A 5 4.50 21.46 -28.62
N GLN A 6 3.37 22.02 -28.15
CA GLN A 6 2.91 21.87 -26.78
C GLN A 6 2.53 20.41 -26.47
N LEU A 7 1.83 19.72 -27.39
CA LEU A 7 1.49 18.31 -27.21
C LEU A 7 2.74 17.43 -27.14
N LEU A 8 3.72 17.66 -28.01
CA LEU A 8 5.00 16.93 -27.98
C LEU A 8 5.75 17.16 -26.66
N ALA A 9 5.76 18.39 -26.16
CA ALA A 9 6.38 18.71 -24.87
C ALA A 9 5.69 17.97 -23.70
N VAL A 10 4.37 17.91 -23.69
CA VAL A 10 3.60 17.18 -22.65
C VAL A 10 3.87 15.67 -22.72
N ILE A 11 3.93 15.09 -23.91
CA ILE A 11 4.24 13.66 -24.08
C ILE A 11 5.65 13.35 -23.56
N GLU A 12 6.62 14.21 -23.84
CA GLU A 12 8.00 14.03 -23.38
C GLU A 12 8.10 14.13 -21.85
N ALA A 13 7.38 15.09 -21.24
CA ALA A 13 7.28 15.21 -19.79
C ALA A 13 6.68 13.96 -19.15
N LEU A 14 5.55 13.46 -19.67
CA LEU A 14 4.91 12.23 -19.18
C LEU A 14 5.83 11.00 -19.31
N ARG A 15 6.57 10.89 -20.42
CA ARG A 15 7.56 9.82 -20.61
C ARG A 15 8.72 9.93 -19.62
N ALA A 16 9.14 11.13 -19.25
CA ALA A 16 10.16 11.34 -18.23
C ALA A 16 9.65 10.92 -16.84
N GLU A 17 8.41 11.31 -16.49
CA GLU A 17 7.77 10.92 -15.24
C GLU A 17 7.58 9.40 -15.12
N LEU A 18 7.12 8.74 -16.18
CA LEU A 18 6.98 7.28 -16.21
C LEU A 18 8.32 6.56 -16.02
N ARG A 19 9.40 7.07 -16.61
CA ARG A 19 10.75 6.52 -16.41
C ARG A 19 11.21 6.68 -14.95
N ALA A 20 10.97 7.84 -14.35
CA ALA A 20 11.32 8.09 -12.95
C ALA A 20 10.54 7.16 -12.01
N LEU A 21 9.24 6.96 -12.27
CA LEU A 21 8.40 6.06 -11.49
C LEU A 21 8.88 4.60 -11.61
N HIS A 22 9.19 4.14 -12.82
CA HIS A 22 9.71 2.79 -13.05
C HIS A 22 11.03 2.54 -12.31
N ALA A 23 11.94 3.53 -12.32
CA ALA A 23 13.19 3.44 -11.57
C ALA A 23 12.94 3.33 -10.05
N ARG A 24 11.97 4.10 -9.53
CA ARG A 24 11.61 4.05 -8.12
C ARG A 24 11.00 2.71 -7.71
N VAL A 25 10.15 2.13 -8.55
CA VAL A 25 9.58 0.80 -8.32
C VAL A 25 10.69 -0.25 -8.28
N GLY A 26 11.61 -0.25 -9.25
CA GLY A 26 12.73 -1.19 -9.25
C GLY A 26 13.63 -1.09 -8.01
N GLU A 27 13.86 0.14 -7.51
CA GLU A 27 14.59 0.35 -6.26
C GLU A 27 13.84 -0.28 -5.06
N LEU A 28 12.53 -0.06 -4.98
CA LEU A 28 11.71 -0.60 -3.89
C LEU A 28 11.64 -2.13 -3.94
N GLU A 29 11.49 -2.72 -5.13
CA GLU A 29 11.51 -4.17 -5.33
C GLU A 29 12.85 -4.77 -4.90
N THR A 30 13.97 -4.10 -5.23
CA THR A 30 15.31 -4.52 -4.81
C THR A 30 15.46 -4.44 -3.29
N ARG A 31 14.99 -3.36 -2.65
CA ARG A 31 15.00 -3.22 -1.19
C ARG A 31 14.14 -4.28 -0.50
N LEU A 32 13.00 -4.63 -1.09
CA LEU A 32 12.14 -5.70 -0.59
C LEU A 32 12.82 -7.07 -0.70
N ALA A 33 13.51 -7.34 -1.81
CA ALA A 33 14.26 -8.57 -2.01
C ALA A 33 15.48 -8.70 -1.06
N ALA A 34 16.08 -7.57 -0.69
CA ALA A 34 17.20 -7.52 0.26
C ALA A 34 16.76 -7.63 1.73
N LEU A 35 15.46 -7.52 2.02
CA LEU A 35 14.97 -7.71 3.38
C LEU A 35 15.10 -9.20 3.75
N PRO A 36 15.77 -9.55 4.87
CA PRO A 36 15.89 -10.94 5.28
C PRO A 36 14.50 -11.53 5.50
N ALA A 37 14.25 -12.72 4.94
CA ALA A 37 13.03 -13.47 5.18
C ALA A 37 12.83 -13.62 6.71
N PRO A 38 11.60 -13.46 7.24
CA PRO A 38 11.34 -13.68 8.65
C PRO A 38 11.72 -15.12 8.98
N SER A 39 12.82 -15.27 9.72
CA SER A 39 13.29 -16.55 10.22
C SER A 39 12.20 -17.17 11.08
N ALA A 40 11.54 -18.19 10.55
CA ALA A 40 10.76 -19.11 11.36
C ALA A 40 11.74 -19.84 12.30
N THR A 41 11.79 -19.41 13.55
CA THR A 41 12.52 -20.10 14.61
C THR A 41 11.60 -20.14 15.84
N GLY A 42 10.98 -21.29 16.08
CA GLY A 42 10.53 -21.66 17.44
C GLY A 42 11.76 -21.97 18.33
N PRO A 43 11.62 -22.20 19.65
CA PRO A 43 10.45 -22.76 20.34
C PRO A 43 10.00 -21.95 21.59
N ALA A 44 8.96 -22.49 22.24
CA ALA A 44 8.26 -22.02 23.43
C ALA A 44 9.14 -21.35 24.52
N GLY A 45 8.66 -20.20 25.01
CA GLY A 45 9.10 -19.55 26.24
C GLY A 45 7.96 -18.70 26.79
N ALA A 46 7.41 -19.11 27.94
CA ALA A 46 6.30 -18.48 28.61
C ALA A 46 6.64 -17.03 29.01
N GLY A 47 5.94 -16.07 28.39
CA GLY A 47 5.83 -14.70 28.86
C GLY A 47 4.35 -14.36 28.88
N ALA A 48 3.81 -14.08 30.05
CA ALA A 48 2.40 -13.76 30.28
C ALA A 48 1.96 -12.63 29.33
N ASN A 49 1.22 -13.02 28.30
CA ASN A 49 0.60 -12.08 27.38
C ASN A 49 -0.65 -11.54 28.08
N VAL A 50 -0.61 -10.30 28.53
CA VAL A 50 -1.84 -9.53 28.77
C VAL A 50 -2.48 -9.35 27.40
N GLN A 51 -3.30 -10.33 27.00
CA GLN A 51 -4.13 -10.24 25.82
C GLN A 51 -5.12 -9.10 26.04
N ALA A 52 -4.79 -7.91 25.53
CA ALA A 52 -5.82 -6.96 25.16
C ALA A 52 -6.81 -7.70 24.23
N PRO A 53 -8.13 -7.49 24.38
CA PRO A 53 -9.10 -8.20 23.55
C PRO A 53 -8.79 -7.87 22.10
N GLN A 54 -8.28 -8.86 21.40
CA GLN A 54 -8.07 -8.82 19.96
C GLN A 54 -9.46 -8.64 19.38
N GLN A 55 -9.78 -7.42 18.95
CA GLN A 55 -11.01 -7.16 18.22
C GLN A 55 -10.83 -7.84 16.87
N ASP A 56 -11.16 -9.13 16.86
CA ASP A 56 -11.21 -9.92 15.64
C ASP A 56 -12.22 -9.22 14.73
N ILE A 57 -11.74 -8.80 13.56
CA ILE A 57 -12.57 -8.17 12.54
C ILE A 57 -13.68 -9.16 12.22
N THR A 58 -14.91 -8.72 12.47
CA THR A 58 -16.08 -9.55 12.25
C THR A 58 -16.27 -9.78 10.74
N GLU A 59 -16.94 -10.88 10.39
CA GLU A 59 -17.20 -11.23 9.00
C GLU A 59 -18.00 -10.14 8.27
N GLU A 60 -18.89 -9.46 9.00
CA GLU A 60 -19.68 -8.33 8.52
C GLU A 60 -18.80 -7.12 8.17
N GLU A 61 -17.82 -6.78 9.00
CA GLU A 61 -16.85 -5.71 8.73
C GLU A 61 -15.98 -6.03 7.52
N LEU A 62 -15.53 -7.28 7.38
CA LEU A 62 -14.75 -7.73 6.23
C LEU A 62 -15.56 -7.63 4.92
N LEU A 63 -16.84 -7.98 4.96
CA LEU A 63 -17.75 -7.88 3.83
C LEU A 63 -17.99 -6.41 3.44
N ALA A 64 -18.26 -5.54 4.43
CA ALA A 64 -18.47 -4.11 4.21
C ALA A 64 -17.23 -3.43 3.59
N LEU A 65 -16.04 -3.75 4.10
CA LEU A 65 -14.76 -3.28 3.54
C LEU A 65 -14.56 -3.78 2.10
N SER A 66 -14.87 -5.04 1.82
CA SER A 66 -14.73 -5.63 0.49
C SER A 66 -15.69 -5.01 -0.53
N ALA A 67 -16.93 -4.75 -0.12
CA ALA A 67 -17.94 -4.08 -0.95
C ALA A 67 -17.55 -2.63 -1.26
N ALA A 68 -17.04 -1.88 -0.27
CA ALA A 68 -16.54 -0.53 -0.45
C ALA A 68 -15.38 -0.48 -1.46
N VAL A 69 -14.43 -1.41 -1.34
CA VAL A 69 -13.32 -1.57 -2.29
C VAL A 69 -13.84 -1.88 -3.70
N ALA A 70 -14.78 -2.82 -3.84
CA ALA A 70 -15.36 -3.17 -5.14
C ALA A 70 -16.13 -2.01 -5.79
N ALA A 71 -16.87 -1.22 -5.00
CA ALA A 71 -17.59 -0.05 -5.48
C ALA A 71 -16.65 1.08 -5.89
N TYR A 72 -15.58 1.32 -5.12
CA TYR A 72 -14.58 2.35 -5.42
C TYR A 72 -13.85 2.10 -6.74
N PHE A 73 -13.52 0.84 -7.04
CA PHE A 73 -12.80 0.51 -8.27
C PHE A 73 -13.69 0.46 -9.53
N GLY A 74 -15.02 0.56 -9.41
CA GLY A 74 -15.95 0.66 -10.55
C GLY A 74 -15.94 -0.52 -11.55
N VAL A 75 -15.05 -1.49 -11.33
CA VAL A 75 -14.80 -2.68 -12.15
C VAL A 75 -14.73 -3.86 -11.19
N ARG A 76 -15.28 -5.02 -11.60
CA ARG A 76 -15.27 -6.27 -10.83
C ARG A 76 -13.83 -6.72 -10.53
N ALA A 77 -13.21 -6.16 -9.50
CA ALA A 77 -11.93 -6.59 -8.99
C ALA A 77 -12.12 -7.98 -8.40
N ARG A 78 -11.59 -9.02 -9.07
CA ARG A 78 -11.56 -10.37 -8.52
C ARG A 78 -10.50 -10.45 -7.45
N ILE A 79 -10.92 -10.21 -6.20
CA ILE A 79 -10.09 -10.41 -5.01
C ILE A 79 -9.86 -11.93 -4.86
N ARG A 80 -8.63 -12.39 -5.09
CA ARG A 80 -8.28 -13.82 -5.02
C ARG A 80 -7.79 -14.24 -3.63
N HIS A 81 -7.26 -13.32 -2.85
CA HIS A 81 -6.77 -13.62 -1.50
C HIS A 81 -6.72 -12.33 -0.67
N VAL A 82 -7.31 -12.37 0.53
CA VAL A 82 -7.19 -11.33 1.54
C VAL A 82 -6.39 -11.93 2.69
N ARG A 83 -5.23 -11.34 2.98
CA ARG A 83 -4.47 -11.65 4.19
C ARG A 83 -4.53 -10.45 5.11
N VAL A 84 -4.94 -10.67 6.35
CA VAL A 84 -4.80 -9.67 7.40
C VAL A 84 -3.31 -9.53 7.71
N VAL A 85 -2.76 -8.37 7.35
CA VAL A 85 -1.39 -8.00 7.70
C VAL A 85 -1.47 -7.17 8.96
N HIS A 86 -1.03 -7.74 10.08
CA HIS A 86 -0.93 -7.06 11.36
C HIS A 86 0.30 -6.16 11.37
N SER A 87 0.28 -5.11 10.55
CA SER A 87 1.32 -4.10 10.57
C SER A 87 0.77 -2.78 11.08
N ALA A 88 1.24 -2.35 12.26
CA ALA A 88 1.00 -1.01 12.78
C ALA A 88 1.43 0.08 11.79
N THR A 89 2.35 -0.24 10.86
CA THR A 89 2.79 0.70 9.83
C THR A 89 1.70 1.06 8.83
N TRP A 90 0.74 0.17 8.51
CA TRP A 90 -0.32 0.48 7.56
C TRP A 90 -1.24 1.60 8.06
N ALA A 91 -1.68 1.48 9.32
CA ALA A 91 -2.46 2.52 9.99
C ALA A 91 -1.67 3.84 10.12
N GLN A 92 -0.35 3.77 10.31
CA GLN A 92 0.51 4.94 10.40
C GLN A 92 0.73 5.61 9.04
N VAL A 93 0.93 4.84 7.97
CA VAL A 93 1.15 5.34 6.59
C VAL A 93 -0.09 6.06 6.07
N GLY A 94 -1.29 5.53 6.33
CA GLY A 94 -2.54 6.22 5.98
C GLY A 94 -2.67 7.59 6.67
N ARG A 95 -2.33 7.65 7.96
CA ARG A 95 -2.34 8.92 8.72
C ARG A 95 -1.27 9.90 8.24
N VAL A 96 -0.07 9.45 7.89
CA VAL A 96 1.01 10.31 7.38
C VAL A 96 0.67 10.88 6.00
N HIS A 97 0.01 10.11 5.12
CA HIS A 97 -0.42 10.60 3.81
C HIS A 97 -1.45 11.74 3.92
N ILE A 98 -2.39 11.63 4.85
CA ILE A 98 -3.39 12.69 5.15
C ILE A 98 -2.71 13.93 5.77
N GLN A 99 -1.67 13.75 6.59
CA GLN A 99 -0.95 14.87 7.21
C GLN A 99 0.04 15.55 6.25
N ALA A 100 0.57 14.82 5.27
CA ALA A 100 1.50 15.35 4.28
C ALA A 100 0.83 16.34 3.31
N SER A 101 -0.45 16.15 2.97
CA SER A 101 -1.18 17.08 2.10
C SER A 101 -1.37 18.46 2.72
N HIS A 102 -1.36 18.56 4.06
CA HIS A 102 -1.47 19.82 4.79
C HIS A 102 -0.13 20.52 5.05
N ARG A 103 1.00 19.92 4.63
CA ARG A 103 2.35 20.46 4.89
C ARG A 103 3.04 21.07 3.66
N VAL A 104 2.31 21.30 2.57
CA VAL A 104 2.82 22.09 1.44
C VAL A 104 2.54 23.57 1.73
N HIS A 105 3.55 24.25 2.27
CA HIS A 105 3.63 25.71 2.35
C HIS A 105 5.07 26.13 2.08
#